data_AF-A0A1B0DBD2-F1
#
_entry.id   AF-A0A1B0DBD2-F1
#
_cell.length_a   1.000
_cell.length_b   1.000
_cell.length_c   1.000
_cell.angle_alpha   90.00
_cell.angle_beta   90.00
_cell.angle_gamma   90.00
#
_symmetry.space_group_name_H-M   'P 1'
#
loop_
_entity.id
_entity.type
_entity.pdbx_description
1 polymer ?
#
loop_
_entity_poly.entity_id
_entity_poly.type
_entity_poly.pdbx_seq_one_letter_code
_entity_poly.pdbx_strand_id
1 'polypeptide(L)'
;LPEEGPRITGGRPRYQIGDVVRVNCTSGRSKPATHLSWFINGEHAEPSFLRNYPPLITGREGLETSTLGLEFRVRAKHFKKGDMKLKCLATIATVYWRSNEESVEGDKPQKAPVLESRETVYASNSRADRVQANNSGSIFENSHLRLVTFLLTLVLTTAGTSPFQSFSGSDNGATSATR
;
A
#
# COMPACT_ATOMS: atom_id res chain seq x y z
N LEU A 1 -9.82 -17.11 6.99
CA LEU A 1 -11.09 -16.39 7.22
C LEU A 1 -12.01 -17.31 8.02
N PRO A 2 -12.92 -16.80 8.87
CA PRO A 2 -13.90 -17.64 9.55
C PRO A 2 -14.82 -18.33 8.55
N GLU A 3 -15.21 -19.57 8.84
CA GLU A 3 -16.07 -20.39 7.98
C GLU A 3 -17.53 -19.92 8.00
N GLU A 4 -17.97 -19.38 9.14
CA GLU A 4 -19.33 -18.90 9.37
C GLU A 4 -19.35 -17.43 9.80
N GLY A 5 -20.47 -16.76 9.52
CA GLY A 5 -20.74 -15.41 10.02
C GLY A 5 -20.93 -15.34 11.53
N PRO A 6 -20.87 -14.15 12.14
CA PRO A 6 -21.06 -14.01 13.57
C PRO A 6 -22.48 -14.36 14.00
N ARG A 7 -22.62 -15.01 15.16
CA ARG A 7 -23.90 -15.40 15.73
C ARG A 7 -24.26 -14.54 16.93
N ILE A 8 -25.49 -14.03 16.95
CA ILE A 8 -26.07 -13.31 18.10
C ILE A 8 -26.83 -14.29 19.00
N THR A 9 -26.61 -14.19 20.31
CA THR A 9 -27.22 -15.03 21.34
C THR A 9 -27.74 -14.20 22.52
N GLY A 10 -28.67 -14.75 23.30
CA GLY A 10 -29.27 -14.09 24.48
C GLY A 10 -30.39 -13.09 24.16
N GLY A 11 -30.73 -12.92 22.88
CA GLY A 11 -31.80 -12.01 22.44
C GLY A 11 -33.20 -12.54 22.77
N ARG A 12 -34.15 -11.61 22.95
CA ARG A 12 -35.58 -11.88 23.04
C ARG A 12 -36.28 -11.48 21.73
N PRO A 13 -37.40 -12.14 21.36
CA PRO A 13 -38.14 -11.80 20.16
C PRO A 13 -38.82 -10.43 20.24
N ARG A 14 -39.07 -9.92 21.45
CA ARG A 14 -39.69 -8.61 21.69
C ARG A 14 -39.05 -7.95 22.91
N TYR A 15 -38.94 -6.62 22.84
CA TYR A 15 -38.45 -5.77 23.92
C TYR A 15 -39.40 -4.57 24.09
N GLN A 16 -39.55 -4.11 25.31
CA GLN A 16 -40.31 -2.92 25.68
C GLN A 16 -39.39 -1.84 26.25
N ILE A 17 -39.89 -0.60 26.31
CA ILE A 17 -39.17 0.49 26.96
C ILE A 17 -38.94 0.14 28.44
N GLY A 18 -37.71 0.31 28.91
CA GLY A 18 -37.31 -0.06 30.27
C GLY A 18 -36.66 -1.44 30.39
N ASP A 19 -36.82 -2.32 29.40
CA ASP A 19 -36.16 -3.62 29.37
C ASP A 19 -34.64 -3.47 29.29
N VAL A 20 -33.93 -4.49 29.77
CA VAL A 20 -32.49 -4.63 29.56
C VAL A 20 -32.25 -5.62 28.44
N VAL A 21 -31.60 -5.12 27.38
CA VAL A 21 -30.99 -5.96 26.34
C VAL A 21 -29.66 -6.44 26.88
N ARG A 22 -29.41 -7.74 26.82
CA ARG A 22 -28.12 -8.35 27.15
C ARG A 22 -27.86 -9.50 26.20
N VAL A 23 -27.09 -9.22 25.16
CA VAL A 23 -26.84 -10.17 24.06
C VAL A 23 -25.35 -10.27 23.78
N ASN A 24 -24.93 -11.42 23.27
CA ASN A 24 -23.55 -11.67 22.87
C ASN A 24 -23.48 -11.94 21.38
N CYS A 25 -22.52 -11.31 20.71
CA CYS A 25 -22.12 -11.67 19.37
C CYS A 25 -20.84 -12.48 19.44
N THR A 26 -20.83 -13.66 18.84
CA THR A 26 -19.67 -14.56 18.81
C THR A 26 -19.28 -14.82 17.37
N SER A 27 -18.00 -14.66 17.05
CA SER A 27 -17.46 -14.91 15.72
C SER A 27 -17.26 -16.41 15.45
N GLY A 28 -17.14 -16.77 14.16
CA GLY A 28 -16.47 -18.02 13.79
C GLY A 28 -15.00 -18.03 14.23
N ARG A 29 -14.39 -19.22 14.23
CA ARG A 29 -12.96 -19.41 14.53
C ARG A 29 -12.11 -18.85 13.39
N SER A 30 -11.13 -18.00 13.68
CA SER A 30 -10.21 -17.46 12.67
C SER A 30 -8.83 -17.12 13.25
N LYS A 31 -7.88 -16.81 12.37
CA LYS A 31 -6.59 -16.25 12.76
C LYS A 31 -6.19 -15.14 11.76
N PRO A 32 -5.94 -13.90 12.21
CA PRO A 32 -6.08 -13.42 13.59
C PRO A 32 -7.55 -13.42 14.07
N ALA A 33 -7.78 -13.19 15.37
CA ALA A 33 -9.10 -12.91 15.94
C ALA A 33 -9.85 -11.86 15.11
N THR A 34 -11.14 -12.09 14.87
CA THR A 34 -12.00 -11.12 14.21
C THR A 34 -12.27 -9.92 15.11
N HIS A 35 -12.27 -8.73 14.54
CA HIS A 35 -12.84 -7.57 15.20
C HIS A 35 -14.37 -7.61 15.08
N LEU A 36 -15.07 -7.39 16.19
CA LEU A 36 -16.53 -7.39 16.25
C LEU A 36 -17.05 -5.97 16.48
N SER A 37 -18.13 -5.62 15.79
CA SER A 37 -18.78 -4.31 15.94
C SER A 37 -20.29 -4.47 16.04
N TRP A 38 -20.90 -3.75 16.99
CA TRP A 38 -22.35 -3.71 17.17
C TRP A 38 -22.96 -2.46 16.53
N PHE A 39 -24.15 -2.66 15.96
CA PHE A 39 -24.98 -1.59 15.41
C PHE A 39 -26.40 -1.68 15.95
N ILE A 40 -26.97 -0.53 16.31
CA ILE A 40 -28.36 -0.37 16.72
C ILE A 40 -29.03 0.50 15.65
N ASN A 41 -30.01 -0.06 14.93
CA ASN A 41 -30.70 0.60 13.82
C ASN A 41 -29.77 1.19 12.74
N GLY A 42 -28.67 0.50 12.46
CA GLY A 42 -27.68 0.88 11.45
C GLY A 42 -26.59 1.83 11.94
N GLU A 43 -26.69 2.35 13.16
CA GLU A 43 -25.69 3.23 13.77
C GLU A 43 -24.80 2.44 14.73
N HIS A 44 -23.53 2.83 14.86
CA HIS A 44 -22.61 2.18 15.79
C HIS A 44 -23.15 2.25 17.23
N ALA A 45 -23.10 1.13 17.94
CA ALA A 45 -23.44 1.10 19.35
C ALA A 45 -22.45 1.95 20.16
N GLU A 46 -22.97 2.63 21.18
CA GLU A 46 -22.15 3.45 22.06
C GLU A 46 -21.14 2.56 22.83
N PRO A 47 -19.87 2.98 23.01
CA PRO A 47 -18.87 2.17 23.72
C PRO A 47 -19.29 1.78 25.14
N SER A 48 -20.10 2.63 25.81
CA SER A 48 -20.64 2.38 27.14
C SER A 48 -21.60 1.17 27.20
N PHE A 49 -22.14 0.74 26.05
CA PHE A 49 -23.01 -0.46 25.95
C PHE A 49 -22.21 -1.73 25.66
N LEU A 50 -20.93 -1.60 25.32
CA LEU A 50 -20.12 -2.73 24.89
C LEU A 50 -19.48 -3.45 26.08
N ARG A 51 -19.49 -4.77 26.03
CA ARG A 51 -18.79 -5.64 26.97
C ARG A 51 -17.73 -6.43 26.21
N ASN A 52 -16.47 -6.07 26.39
CA ASN A 52 -15.34 -6.73 25.75
C ASN A 52 -14.99 -8.03 26.47
N TYR A 53 -14.76 -9.09 25.70
CA TYR A 53 -14.25 -10.36 26.19
C TYR A 53 -12.92 -10.67 25.50
N PRO A 54 -11.95 -11.28 26.21
CA PRO A 54 -10.72 -11.75 25.57
C PRO A 54 -11.03 -12.82 24.52
N PRO A 55 -10.30 -12.87 23.40
CA PRO A 55 -10.43 -13.95 22.42
C PRO A 55 -10.15 -15.31 23.05
N LEU A 56 -10.99 -16.30 22.71
CA LEU A 56 -10.79 -17.68 23.12
C LEU A 56 -9.95 -18.41 22.07
N ILE A 57 -8.84 -19.02 22.49
CA ILE A 57 -7.98 -19.83 21.61
C ILE A 57 -8.43 -21.29 21.70
N THR A 58 -8.70 -21.91 20.56
CA THR A 58 -9.16 -23.30 20.46
C THR A 58 -8.36 -24.08 19.41
N GLY A 59 -8.21 -25.39 19.63
CA GLY A 59 -7.56 -26.31 18.68
C GLY A 59 -6.03 -26.28 18.74
N ARG A 60 -5.39 -27.18 18.00
CA ARG A 60 -3.91 -27.26 17.94
C ARG A 60 -3.34 -26.16 17.04
N GLU A 61 -4.12 -25.76 16.04
CA GLU A 61 -3.88 -24.66 15.12
C GLU A 61 -3.93 -23.27 15.80
N GLY A 62 -4.45 -23.19 17.02
CA GLY A 62 -4.57 -21.96 17.79
C GLY A 62 -5.42 -20.93 17.06
N LEU A 63 -6.62 -21.34 16.64
CA LEU A 63 -7.63 -20.43 16.07
C LEU A 63 -8.33 -19.67 17.20
N GLU A 64 -8.72 -18.45 16.90
CA GLU A 64 -9.27 -17.51 17.86
C GLU A 64 -10.75 -17.27 17.57
N THR A 65 -11.56 -17.29 18.62
CA THR A 65 -12.97 -16.90 18.61
C THR A 65 -13.14 -15.64 19.42
N SER A 66 -13.73 -14.60 18.82
CA SER A 66 -14.02 -13.33 19.49
C SER A 66 -15.46 -13.29 19.94
N THR A 67 -15.71 -12.67 21.09
CA THR A 67 -17.07 -12.38 21.57
C THR A 67 -17.16 -10.93 22.02
N LEU A 68 -18.25 -10.26 21.63
CA LEU A 68 -18.56 -8.89 22.04
C LEU A 68 -19.99 -8.83 22.56
N GLY A 69 -20.14 -8.44 23.82
CA GLY A 69 -21.45 -8.25 24.45
C GLY A 69 -22.02 -6.87 24.18
N LEU A 70 -23.34 -6.79 24.12
CA LEU A 70 -24.11 -5.56 24.05
C LEU A 70 -25.13 -5.54 25.19
N GLU A 71 -25.05 -4.53 26.04
CA GLU A 71 -25.90 -4.37 27.21
C GLU A 71 -26.35 -2.92 27.37
N PHE A 72 -27.66 -2.69 27.31
CA PHE A 72 -28.24 -1.36 27.55
C PHE A 72 -29.70 -1.45 27.96
N ARG A 73 -30.19 -0.37 28.59
CA ARG A 73 -31.61 -0.20 28.89
C ARG A 73 -32.33 0.41 27.69
N VAL A 74 -33.40 -0.25 27.25
CA VAL A 74 -34.22 0.17 26.12
C VAL A 74 -34.94 1.48 26.45
N ARG A 75 -34.90 2.42 25.50
CA ARG A 75 -35.52 3.75 25.58
C ARG A 75 -36.28 4.00 24.28
N ALA A 76 -37.21 4.95 24.29
CA ALA A 76 -38.01 5.30 23.12
C ALA A 76 -37.15 5.59 21.87
N LYS A 77 -36.00 6.26 22.04
CA LYS A 77 -35.06 6.58 20.95
C LYS A 77 -34.47 5.37 20.21
N HIS A 78 -34.50 4.19 20.81
CA HIS A 78 -33.97 2.97 20.20
C HIS A 78 -34.98 2.27 19.28
N PHE A 79 -36.23 2.73 19.23
CA PHE A 79 -37.22 2.23 18.27
C PHE A 79 -37.34 3.19 17.09
N LYS A 80 -37.17 2.68 15.87
CA LYS A 80 -37.46 3.41 14.63
C LYS A 80 -38.65 2.71 13.99
N LYS A 81 -39.77 3.41 13.74
CA LYS A 81 -41.00 2.82 13.16
C LYS A 81 -41.57 1.61 13.94
N GLY A 82 -41.33 1.57 15.26
CA GLY A 82 -41.86 0.54 16.15
C GLY A 82 -40.96 -0.68 16.33
N ASP A 83 -39.84 -0.78 15.59
CA ASP A 83 -38.87 -1.86 15.73
C ASP A 83 -37.46 -1.36 16.12
N MET A 84 -36.71 -2.27 16.74
CA MET A 84 -35.32 -2.05 17.11
C MET A 84 -34.49 -3.17 16.48
N LYS A 85 -33.53 -2.79 15.64
CA LYS A 85 -32.67 -3.74 14.89
C LYS A 85 -31.28 -3.77 15.50
N LEU A 86 -30.84 -4.95 15.89
CA LEU A 86 -29.47 -5.19 16.33
C LEU A 86 -28.72 -5.91 15.21
N LYS A 87 -27.53 -5.42 14.85
CA LYS A 87 -26.65 -6.07 13.87
C LYS A 87 -25.26 -6.19 14.45
N CYS A 88 -24.66 -7.36 14.28
CA CYS A 88 -23.25 -7.57 14.57
C CYS A 88 -22.48 -7.75 13.25
N LEU A 89 -21.30 -7.15 13.17
CA LEU A 89 -20.37 -7.29 12.06
C LEU A 89 -19.07 -7.90 12.58
N ALA A 90 -18.57 -8.91 11.87
CA ALA A 90 -17.24 -9.48 12.10
C ALA A 90 -16.33 -9.11 10.93
N THR A 91 -15.17 -8.52 11.23
CA THR A 91 -14.14 -8.19 10.25
C THR A 91 -12.83 -8.87 10.64
N ILE A 92 -12.05 -9.30 9.66
CA ILE A 92 -10.70 -9.85 9.89
C ILE A 92 -9.70 -8.93 9.22
N ALA A 93 -8.60 -8.60 9.90
CA ALA A 93 -7.53 -7.82 9.30
C ALA A 93 -6.90 -8.65 8.17
N THR A 94 -6.93 -8.16 6.93
CA THR A 94 -6.41 -8.84 5.73
C THR A 94 -4.90 -8.76 5.62
N VAL A 95 -4.16 -8.93 6.71
CA VAL A 95 -2.69 -8.88 6.72
C VAL A 95 -2.14 -10.28 6.42
N TYR A 96 -2.42 -10.81 5.23
CA TYR A 96 -1.73 -12.00 4.72
C TYR A 96 -0.70 -11.54 3.68
N TRP A 97 0.53 -11.29 4.12
CA TRP A 97 1.68 -11.03 3.25
C TRP A 97 2.53 -12.30 3.20
N ARG A 98 2.44 -13.05 2.09
CA ARG A 98 3.31 -14.20 1.84
C ARG A 98 4.03 -14.00 0.52
N SER A 99 5.34 -13.78 0.58
CA SER A 99 6.25 -13.85 -0.57
C SER A 99 7.07 -15.14 -0.47
N ASN A 100 7.27 -15.81 -1.60
CA ASN A 100 8.26 -16.87 -1.72
C ASN A 100 9.26 -16.44 -2.80
N GLU A 101 10.56 -16.53 -2.53
CA GLU A 101 11.62 -16.25 -3.48
C GLU A 101 12.54 -17.47 -3.49
N GLU A 102 12.67 -18.10 -4.65
CA GLU A 102 13.52 -19.28 -4.86
C GLU A 102 14.67 -18.88 -5.78
N SER A 103 15.92 -19.06 -5.33
CA SER A 103 17.10 -18.80 -6.14
C SER A 103 17.64 -20.13 -6.69
N VAL A 104 17.72 -20.27 -8.01
CA VAL A 104 18.34 -21.44 -8.66
C VAL A 104 19.73 -21.05 -9.14
N GLU A 105 20.78 -21.70 -8.63
CA GLU A 105 22.15 -21.52 -9.15
C GLU A 105 22.31 -22.36 -10.43
N GLY A 106 22.80 -21.74 -11.51
CA GLY A 106 23.08 -22.43 -12.78
C GLY A 106 24.29 -23.36 -12.66
N ASP A 107 24.24 -24.51 -13.34
CA ASP A 107 25.31 -25.52 -13.32
C ASP A 107 26.65 -24.92 -13.77
N LYS A 108 27.67 -24.99 -12.92
CA LYS A 108 29.00 -24.45 -13.22
C LYS A 108 29.77 -25.46 -14.07
N PRO A 109 30.33 -25.08 -15.24
CA PRO A 109 31.15 -25.99 -16.02
C PRO A 109 32.38 -26.42 -15.20
N GLN A 110 32.59 -27.74 -15.05
CA GLN A 110 33.78 -28.26 -14.39
C GLN A 110 35.02 -27.86 -15.20
N LYS A 111 35.92 -27.08 -14.58
CA LYS A 111 37.21 -26.75 -15.18
C LYS A 111 37.99 -28.05 -15.41
N ALA A 112 38.39 -28.30 -16.65
CA ALA A 112 39.25 -29.42 -17.01
C ALA A 112 40.60 -29.34 -16.26
N PRO A 113 41.21 -30.48 -15.89
CA PRO A 113 42.50 -30.47 -15.18
C PRO A 113 43.58 -29.93 -16.12
N VAL A 114 44.27 -28.87 -15.66
CA VAL A 114 45.44 -28.32 -16.35
C VAL A 114 46.59 -29.31 -16.19
N LEU A 115 47.04 -29.91 -17.30
CA LEU A 115 48.33 -30.60 -17.33
C LEU A 115 49.44 -29.56 -17.32
N GLU A 116 50.28 -29.61 -16.29
CA GLU A 116 51.48 -28.77 -16.14
C GLU A 116 52.65 -29.43 -16.88
N SER A 117 53.23 -28.75 -17.88
CA SER A 117 54.50 -29.17 -18.50
C SER A 117 55.62 -28.20 -18.10
N ARG A 118 56.61 -28.75 -17.39
CA ARG A 118 57.84 -28.09 -16.92
C ARG A 118 58.67 -27.49 -18.08
N GLU A 119 59.26 -26.33 -17.80
CA GLU A 119 60.17 -25.55 -18.66
C GLU A 119 61.49 -26.26 -19.02
N THR A 120 62.05 -25.90 -20.18
CA THR A 120 63.51 -25.90 -20.41
C THR A 120 63.95 -24.61 -21.08
N VAL A 121 64.69 -23.80 -20.32
CA VAL A 121 65.50 -22.61 -20.68
C VAL A 121 66.52 -22.96 -21.77
N TYR A 122 66.79 -22.07 -22.75
CA TYR A 122 68.15 -21.70 -23.24
C TYR A 122 68.12 -20.56 -24.30
N ALA A 123 68.95 -19.54 -24.04
CA ALA A 123 69.64 -18.62 -24.98
C ALA A 123 68.79 -17.58 -25.74
N SER A 124 69.20 -16.33 -26.00
CA SER A 124 70.45 -15.58 -25.82
C SER A 124 70.17 -14.10 -26.16
N ASN A 125 70.93 -13.20 -25.55
CA ASN A 125 70.94 -11.74 -25.67
C ASN A 125 70.89 -11.17 -27.11
N SER A 126 70.20 -10.02 -27.28
CA SER A 126 70.75 -8.89 -28.03
C SER A 126 70.07 -7.57 -27.64
N ARG A 127 70.87 -6.61 -27.17
CA ARG A 127 70.50 -5.20 -26.96
C ARG A 127 70.83 -4.40 -28.22
N ALA A 128 70.00 -3.43 -28.58
CA ALA A 128 70.46 -2.12 -29.06
C ALA A 128 69.36 -1.06 -28.92
N ASP A 129 69.76 0.10 -28.41
CA ASP A 129 69.00 1.32 -28.18
C ASP A 129 69.46 2.37 -29.21
N ARG A 130 68.57 3.26 -29.68
CA ARG A 130 68.95 4.54 -30.33
C ARG A 130 67.88 5.61 -30.10
N VAL A 131 68.40 6.78 -29.76
CA VAL A 131 67.74 8.00 -29.25
C VAL A 131 67.55 9.09 -30.31
N GLN A 132 66.71 10.08 -29.93
CA GLN A 132 66.53 11.47 -30.42
C GLN A 132 65.61 11.68 -31.63
N ALA A 133 64.82 12.76 -31.76
CA ALA A 133 64.21 13.78 -30.91
C ALA A 133 63.51 14.75 -31.89
N ASN A 134 62.28 15.22 -31.64
CA ASN A 134 61.97 16.66 -31.55
C ASN A 134 60.46 16.97 -31.42
N ASN A 135 60.14 17.63 -30.31
CA ASN A 135 59.40 18.88 -30.15
C ASN A 135 58.14 19.17 -31.00
N SER A 136 57.01 19.31 -30.32
CA SER A 136 56.28 20.59 -30.21
C SER A 136 54.92 20.41 -29.51
N GLY A 137 54.49 21.44 -28.79
CA GLY A 137 53.05 21.68 -28.59
C GLY A 137 52.45 21.20 -27.28
N SER A 138 52.61 22.07 -26.30
CA SER A 138 51.85 22.22 -25.07
C SER A 138 50.31 22.10 -25.17
N ILE A 139 49.74 21.83 -23.99
CA ILE A 139 48.41 22.20 -23.46
C ILE A 139 47.28 21.15 -23.59
N PHE A 140 47.13 20.42 -22.49
CA PHE A 140 45.88 19.88 -21.95
C PHE A 140 44.74 20.91 -22.03
N GLU A 141 43.63 20.58 -22.68
CA GLU A 141 42.32 21.22 -22.41
C GLU A 141 41.20 20.19 -22.68
N ASN A 142 40.40 19.91 -21.65
CA ASN A 142 39.45 18.80 -21.58
C ASN A 142 38.14 19.08 -22.36
N SER A 143 37.70 18.10 -23.17
CA SER A 143 36.49 18.13 -24.01
C SER A 143 35.17 18.39 -23.25
N HIS A 144 35.13 18.14 -21.94
CA HIS A 144 33.92 18.34 -21.13
C HIS A 144 33.54 19.81 -20.92
N LEU A 145 34.49 20.75 -21.00
CA LEU A 145 34.22 22.17 -20.72
C LEU A 145 33.60 22.92 -21.92
N ARG A 146 33.77 22.39 -23.14
CA ARG A 146 33.18 22.96 -24.38
C ARG A 146 31.71 22.57 -24.58
N LEU A 147 31.26 21.44 -24.03
CA LEU A 147 29.87 21.01 -24.16
C LEU A 147 28.94 21.76 -23.18
N VAL A 148 29.44 22.00 -21.96
CA VAL A 148 28.67 22.69 -20.91
C VAL A 148 28.48 24.17 -21.24
N THR A 149 29.46 24.80 -21.89
CA THR A 149 29.37 26.20 -22.37
C THR A 149 28.43 26.37 -23.57
N PHE A 150 28.19 25.33 -24.38
CA PHE A 150 27.24 25.38 -25.49
C PHE A 150 25.78 25.16 -25.07
N LEU A 151 25.55 24.40 -23.99
CA LEU A 151 24.19 24.16 -23.47
C LEU A 151 23.68 25.30 -22.58
N LEU A 152 24.56 26.00 -21.87
CA LEU A 152 24.15 27.12 -21.00
C LEU A 152 23.70 28.37 -21.78
N THR A 153 24.14 28.55 -23.03
CA THR A 153 23.78 29.70 -23.87
C THR A 153 22.46 29.52 -24.62
N LEU A 154 21.92 28.30 -24.72
CA LEU A 154 20.62 28.02 -25.36
C LEU A 154 19.41 28.26 -24.43
N VAL A 155 19.61 28.20 -23.11
CA VAL A 155 18.50 28.31 -22.12
C VAL A 155 18.13 29.77 -21.79
N LEU A 156 18.93 30.75 -22.21
CA LEU A 156 18.75 32.18 -21.90
C LEU A 156 18.02 32.99 -22.98
N THR A 157 17.56 32.40 -24.09
CA THR A 157 16.87 33.13 -25.18
C THR A 157 15.36 32.89 -25.29
N THR A 158 14.72 32.13 -24.39
CA THR A 158 13.26 31.90 -24.43
C THR A 158 12.46 32.66 -23.35
N ALA A 159 13.03 33.73 -22.77
CA ALA A 159 12.33 34.61 -21.83
C ALA A 159 12.14 36.03 -22.40
N GLY A 160 10.88 36.36 -22.73
CA GLY A 160 10.42 37.65 -23.26
C GLY A 160 9.90 37.52 -24.70
N THR A 161 8.70 37.93 -25.10
CA THR A 161 7.82 39.02 -24.66
C THR A 161 6.43 38.84 -25.28
N SER A 162 5.36 39.20 -24.56
CA SER A 162 3.96 39.40 -25.03
C SER A 162 3.82 40.56 -26.03
N PRO A 163 2.75 40.69 -26.86
CA PRO A 163 1.53 41.42 -26.43
C PRO A 163 0.17 41.11 -27.15
N PHE A 164 -0.91 41.53 -26.50
CA PHE A 164 -2.21 42.09 -26.98
C PHE A 164 -2.81 41.72 -28.35
N GLN A 165 -4.08 41.29 -28.37
CA GLN A 165 -5.21 42.13 -28.88
C GLN A 165 -6.60 41.55 -28.59
N SER A 166 -7.49 42.48 -28.25
CA SER A 166 -8.93 42.41 -28.01
C SER A 166 -9.76 42.27 -29.30
N PHE A 167 -10.92 41.62 -29.24
CA PHE A 167 -12.06 41.93 -30.12
C PHE A 167 -13.41 41.76 -29.40
N SER A 168 -14.27 42.71 -29.69
CA SER A 168 -15.57 43.06 -29.13
C SER A 168 -16.74 42.69 -30.05
N GLY A 169 -17.94 42.54 -29.48
CA GLY A 169 -19.24 42.61 -30.18
C GLY A 169 -20.31 41.81 -29.41
N SER A 170 -21.25 42.45 -28.67
CA SER A 170 -22.57 43.00 -29.10
C SER A 170 -23.48 41.95 -29.76
N ASP A 171 -24.81 41.85 -29.55
CA ASP A 171 -25.81 42.48 -28.69
C ASP A 171 -27.18 41.83 -29.04
N ASN A 172 -28.22 42.14 -28.26
CA ASN A 172 -29.68 41.99 -28.54
C ASN A 172 -30.32 40.61 -28.23
N GLY A 173 -31.40 40.45 -27.46
CA GLY A 173 -32.44 41.38 -27.00
C GLY A 173 -33.73 41.26 -27.85
N ALA A 174 -34.75 40.53 -27.36
CA ALA A 174 -36.19 40.67 -27.67
C ALA A 174 -36.99 39.59 -26.89
N THR A 175 -37.73 39.91 -25.82
CA THR A 175 -39.16 40.25 -25.76
C THR A 175 -40.11 39.33 -26.53
N SER A 176 -41.00 38.62 -25.83
CA SER A 176 -42.46 38.82 -25.97
C SER A 176 -43.24 38.02 -24.92
N ALA A 177 -44.06 38.73 -24.15
CA ALA A 177 -45.25 38.21 -23.49
C ALA A 177 -46.23 37.65 -24.54
N THR A 178 -47.20 36.82 -24.13
CA THR A 178 -48.64 36.95 -24.46
C THR A 178 -49.44 35.81 -23.80
N ARG A 179 -50.35 36.22 -22.91
CA ARG A 179 -51.72 35.72 -22.63
C ARG A 179 -51.96 34.26 -22.24
#